data_AF-A0AAW7IGC7-F1
#
_entry.id   AF-A0AAW7IGC7-F1
#
_cell.length_a   1.000
_cell.length_b   1.000
_cell.length_c   1.000
_cell.angle_alpha   90.00
_cell.angle_beta   90.00
_cell.angle_gamma   90.00
#
_symmetry.space_group_name_H-M   'P 1'
#
loop_
_entity.id
_entity.type
_entity.pdbx_description
1 polymer ?
#
loop_
_entity_poly.entity_id
_entity_poly.type
_entity_poly.pdbx_seq_one_letter_code
_entity_poly.pdbx_strand_id
1 'polypeptide(L)'
;EAQQTQSFEGVLVLGQKWDQASINAAHALNQELIAKWGRWQFMLLAVPGIVAKATGKDATAQDWPAYEVALAALQDGIKADSINLVPQLWPNLAGAYAGRLCNRAVSIADSPCRVKTGALVGLGNKPVDKDGIPLPLATLQTLEQNRYSVPMWYPDYDGLYWADGRTLDVEGGDYQVIENLRIAYKVARRTRIRAIAR
;
A
#
# COMPACT_ATOMS: atom_id res chain seq x y z
N GLU A 1 -22.96 -1.63 -5.86
CA GLU A 1 -23.73 -0.38 -6.00
C GLU A 1 -22.84 0.87 -6.14
N ALA A 2 -21.84 1.09 -5.28
CA ALA A 2 -20.97 2.30 -5.35
C ALA A 2 -20.34 2.59 -6.74
N GLN A 3 -19.96 1.56 -7.50
CA GLN A 3 -19.34 1.71 -8.84
C GLN A 3 -20.31 2.16 -9.95
N GLN A 4 -21.62 2.06 -9.69
CA GLN A 4 -22.66 2.52 -10.63
C GLN A 4 -22.78 4.05 -10.61
N THR A 5 -22.63 4.66 -9.44
CA THR A 5 -22.86 6.10 -9.24
C THR A 5 -21.58 6.91 -9.13
N GLN A 6 -20.45 6.29 -8.76
CA GLN A 6 -19.19 6.98 -8.50
C GLN A 6 -18.01 6.34 -9.23
N SER A 7 -16.99 7.15 -9.50
CA SER A 7 -15.77 6.74 -10.18
C SER A 7 -14.57 7.11 -9.32
N PHE A 8 -14.08 6.15 -8.53
CA PHE A 8 -12.97 6.36 -7.61
C PHE A 8 -11.62 6.23 -8.31
N GLU A 9 -10.59 6.82 -7.70
CA GLU A 9 -9.20 6.64 -8.14
C GLU A 9 -8.58 5.36 -7.60
N GLY A 10 -8.89 5.01 -6.35
CA GLY A 10 -8.44 3.80 -5.68
C GLY A 10 -9.30 3.47 -4.46
N VAL A 11 -9.08 2.28 -3.90
CA VAL A 11 -9.84 1.73 -2.77
C VAL A 11 -8.86 1.30 -1.68
N LEU A 12 -9.16 1.63 -0.42
CA LEU A 12 -8.45 1.12 0.75
C LEU A 12 -9.27 0.01 1.40
N VAL A 13 -8.69 -1.18 1.55
CA VAL A 13 -9.34 -2.34 2.18
C VAL A 13 -8.70 -2.58 3.56
N LEU A 14 -9.54 -2.59 4.60
CA LEU A 14 -9.14 -2.74 6.01
C LEU A 14 -9.79 -3.99 6.62
N GLY A 15 -9.15 -4.56 7.64
CA GLY A 15 -9.75 -5.60 8.50
C GLY A 15 -9.85 -6.99 7.88
N GLN A 16 -9.33 -7.19 6.67
CA GLN A 16 -9.31 -8.50 6.00
C GLN A 16 -8.00 -9.24 6.31
N LYS A 17 -8.09 -10.55 6.55
CA LYS A 17 -6.93 -11.44 6.56
C LYS A 17 -6.56 -11.75 5.12
N TRP A 18 -5.32 -11.45 4.76
CA TRP A 18 -4.79 -11.68 3.42
C TRP A 18 -3.95 -12.94 3.38
N ASP A 19 -4.12 -13.67 2.29
CA ASP A 19 -3.28 -14.77 1.82
C ASP A 19 -3.04 -14.57 0.31
N GLN A 20 -2.17 -15.39 -0.29
CA GLN A 20 -1.86 -15.24 -1.71
C GLN A 20 -3.11 -15.36 -2.61
N ALA A 21 -4.06 -16.22 -2.24
CA ALA A 21 -5.28 -16.42 -3.02
C ALA A 21 -6.19 -15.19 -2.99
N SER A 22 -6.43 -14.61 -1.82
CA SER A 22 -7.27 -13.42 -1.64
C SER A 22 -6.63 -12.16 -2.22
N ILE A 23 -5.29 -12.02 -2.18
CA ILE A 23 -4.58 -10.92 -2.87
C ILE A 23 -4.75 -11.04 -4.39
N ASN A 24 -4.57 -12.24 -4.95
CA ASN A 24 -4.82 -12.48 -6.37
C ASN A 24 -6.30 -12.27 -6.74
N ALA A 25 -7.23 -12.63 -5.87
CA ALA A 25 -8.65 -12.36 -6.05
C ALA A 25 -8.95 -10.85 -6.05
N ALA A 26 -8.26 -10.05 -5.23
CA ALA A 26 -8.39 -8.58 -5.27
C ALA A 26 -7.90 -8.01 -6.62
N HIS A 27 -6.81 -8.55 -7.17
CA HIS A 27 -6.36 -8.19 -8.52
C HIS A 27 -7.34 -8.66 -9.60
N ALA A 28 -7.88 -9.87 -9.50
CA ALA A 28 -8.89 -10.38 -10.43
C ALA A 28 -10.17 -9.51 -10.41
N LEU A 29 -10.61 -9.09 -9.21
CA LEU A 29 -11.71 -8.14 -9.06
C LEU A 29 -11.39 -6.83 -9.77
N ASN A 30 -10.16 -6.33 -9.67
CA ASN A 30 -9.74 -5.15 -10.41
C ASN A 30 -9.93 -5.30 -11.93
N GLN A 31 -9.49 -6.43 -12.49
CA GLN A 31 -9.65 -6.73 -13.91
C GLN A 31 -11.13 -6.85 -14.28
N GLU A 32 -11.97 -7.43 -13.43
CA GLU A 32 -13.42 -7.48 -13.64
C GLU A 32 -14.06 -6.08 -13.68
N LEU A 33 -13.66 -5.18 -12.76
CA LEU A 33 -14.14 -3.78 -12.74
C LEU A 33 -13.78 -3.04 -14.04
N ILE A 34 -12.58 -3.30 -14.57
CA ILE A 34 -12.13 -2.75 -15.85
C ILE A 34 -12.94 -3.35 -17.00
N ALA A 35 -13.06 -4.68 -17.09
CA ALA A 35 -13.75 -5.36 -18.17
C ALA A 35 -15.24 -5.03 -18.24
N LYS A 36 -15.91 -5.00 -17.09
CA LYS A 36 -17.37 -4.82 -17.01
C LYS A 36 -17.80 -3.36 -17.09
N TRP A 37 -17.04 -2.46 -16.47
CA TRP A 37 -17.45 -1.06 -16.31
C TRP A 37 -16.43 -0.05 -16.83
N GLY A 38 -15.22 -0.47 -17.21
CA GLY A 38 -14.12 0.43 -17.55
C GLY A 38 -13.67 1.26 -16.35
N ARG A 39 -13.79 0.71 -15.13
CA ARG A 39 -13.43 1.39 -13.88
C ARG A 39 -12.00 1.02 -13.49
N TRP A 40 -11.06 1.90 -13.85
CA TRP A 40 -9.65 1.77 -13.52
C TRP A 40 -9.39 2.32 -12.11
N GLN A 41 -9.03 1.47 -11.16
CA GLN A 41 -8.87 1.83 -9.75
C GLN A 41 -7.71 1.04 -9.15
N PHE A 42 -6.82 1.62 -8.37
CA PHE A 42 -5.85 0.80 -7.62
C PHE A 42 -6.44 0.34 -6.28
N MET A 43 -5.86 -0.68 -5.67
CA MET A 43 -6.28 -1.13 -4.33
C MET A 43 -5.11 -1.10 -3.37
N LEU A 44 -5.32 -0.47 -2.21
CA LEU A 44 -4.43 -0.49 -1.07
C LEU A 44 -4.95 -1.56 -0.11
N LEU A 45 -4.18 -2.61 0.11
CA LEU A 45 -4.56 -3.69 1.01
C LEU A 45 -3.78 -3.53 2.30
N ALA A 46 -4.50 -3.29 3.40
CA ALA A 46 -3.90 -3.29 4.72
C ALA A 46 -3.56 -4.73 5.12
N VAL A 47 -2.27 -5.06 5.11
CA VAL A 47 -1.79 -6.36 5.59
C VAL A 47 -1.48 -6.29 7.09
N PRO A 48 -1.47 -7.42 7.80
CA PRO A 48 -1.25 -7.44 9.25
C PRO A 48 0.05 -6.72 9.66
N GLY A 49 -0.05 -5.92 10.73
CA GLY A 49 1.11 -5.42 11.45
C GLY A 49 1.81 -6.53 12.23
N ILE A 50 2.94 -6.18 12.87
CA ILE A 50 3.66 -7.11 13.75
C ILE A 50 2.81 -7.54 14.95
N VAL A 51 2.82 -8.82 15.28
CA VAL A 51 2.20 -9.33 16.51
C VAL A 51 3.23 -9.24 17.64
N ALA A 52 3.31 -8.09 18.32
CA ALA A 52 4.25 -7.92 19.44
C ALA A 52 3.84 -8.69 20.71
N LYS A 53 2.55 -8.96 20.89
CA LYS A 53 2.01 -9.75 22.00
C LYS A 53 1.01 -10.76 21.46
N ALA A 54 1.21 -12.03 21.81
CA ALA A 54 0.27 -13.09 21.53
C ALA A 54 -1.05 -12.82 22.28
N THR A 55 -2.11 -12.49 21.54
CA THR A 55 -3.47 -12.36 22.09
C THR A 55 -4.39 -13.36 21.37
N GLY A 56 -4.81 -14.40 22.08
CA GLY A 56 -5.61 -15.51 21.55
C GLY A 56 -4.78 -16.78 21.31
N LYS A 57 -5.46 -17.89 21.00
CA LYS A 57 -4.83 -19.22 20.85
C LYS A 57 -3.94 -19.36 19.61
N ASP A 58 -4.19 -18.55 18.58
CA ASP A 58 -3.52 -18.68 17.27
C ASP A 58 -2.53 -17.54 16.98
N ALA A 59 -2.30 -16.65 17.95
CA ALA A 59 -1.38 -15.53 17.81
C ALA A 59 -0.01 -15.89 18.36
N THR A 60 1.02 -15.85 17.51
CA THR A 60 2.41 -16.02 17.94
C THR A 60 3.07 -14.65 18.01
N ALA A 61 3.72 -14.35 19.13
CA ALA A 61 4.51 -13.12 19.24
C ALA A 61 5.72 -13.18 18.29
N GLN A 62 6.01 -12.09 17.59
CA GLN A 62 7.03 -12.01 16.54
C GLN A 62 8.12 -10.99 16.91
N ASP A 63 9.37 -11.32 16.57
CA ASP A 63 10.44 -10.34 16.41
C ASP A 63 10.45 -9.77 14.98
N TRP A 64 11.24 -8.73 14.74
CA TRP A 64 11.34 -8.13 13.40
C TRP A 64 11.76 -9.11 12.31
N PRO A 65 12.79 -9.97 12.49
CA PRO A 65 13.15 -10.96 11.47
C PRO A 65 12.02 -11.95 11.14
N ALA A 66 11.29 -12.45 12.14
CA ALA A 66 10.15 -13.33 11.91
C ALA A 66 9.01 -12.61 11.16
N TYR A 67 8.80 -11.32 11.45
CA TYR A 67 7.83 -10.50 10.74
C TYR A 67 8.22 -10.27 9.27
N GLU A 68 9.50 -9.99 9.00
CA GLU A 68 10.04 -9.85 7.64
C GLU A 68 9.86 -11.13 6.82
N VAL A 69 10.18 -12.29 7.39
CA VAL A 69 10.00 -13.59 6.72
C VAL A 69 8.53 -13.86 6.42
N ALA A 70 7.62 -13.58 7.37
CA ALA A 70 6.19 -13.79 7.17
C ALA A 70 5.63 -12.92 6.04
N LEU A 71 6.03 -11.65 5.96
CA LEU A 71 5.61 -10.75 4.88
C LEU A 71 6.30 -11.08 3.55
N ALA A 72 7.57 -11.46 3.53
CA ALA A 72 8.24 -11.90 2.31
C ALA A 72 7.48 -13.08 1.66
N ALA A 73 7.08 -14.06 2.45
CA ALA A 73 6.29 -15.21 1.98
C ALA A 73 4.88 -14.85 1.49
N LEU A 74 4.24 -13.85 2.11
CA LEU A 74 2.88 -13.44 1.74
C LEU A 74 2.78 -12.87 0.31
N GLN A 75 3.78 -12.10 -0.11
CA GLN A 75 3.78 -11.44 -1.42
C GLN A 75 4.51 -12.23 -2.51
N ASP A 76 5.26 -13.27 -2.12
CA ASP A 76 6.12 -14.03 -3.03
C ASP A 76 5.33 -14.61 -4.22
N GLY A 77 5.91 -14.53 -5.41
CA GLY A 77 5.31 -15.00 -6.65
C GLY A 77 4.05 -14.26 -7.13
N ILE A 78 3.54 -13.27 -6.39
CA ILE A 78 2.35 -12.52 -6.80
C ILE A 78 2.72 -11.48 -7.87
N LYS A 79 2.00 -11.50 -8.99
CA LYS A 79 1.97 -10.44 -9.99
C LYS A 79 0.59 -9.76 -9.95
N ALA A 80 0.55 -8.55 -9.44
CA ALA A 80 -0.66 -7.76 -9.30
C ALA A 80 -0.35 -6.25 -9.30
N ASP A 81 -0.12 -5.68 -10.48
CA ASP A 81 0.27 -4.27 -10.69
C ASP A 81 -0.72 -3.26 -10.10
N SER A 82 -1.99 -3.62 -9.98
CA SER A 82 -3.04 -2.77 -9.40
C SER A 82 -3.07 -2.76 -7.86
N ILE A 83 -2.22 -3.55 -7.20
CA ILE A 83 -2.27 -3.81 -5.76
C ILE A 83 -1.05 -3.21 -5.06
N ASN A 84 -1.29 -2.45 -3.98
CA ASN A 84 -0.26 -2.02 -3.04
C ASN A 84 -0.52 -2.72 -1.70
N LEU A 85 0.49 -3.35 -1.12
CA LEU A 85 0.41 -3.91 0.22
C LEU A 85 0.95 -2.90 1.24
N VAL A 86 0.16 -2.61 2.27
CA VAL A 86 0.53 -1.67 3.33
C VAL A 86 0.54 -2.41 4.67
N PRO A 87 1.71 -2.70 5.25
CA PRO A 87 1.80 -3.38 6.54
C PRO A 87 1.36 -2.44 7.65
N GLN A 88 0.33 -2.82 8.41
CA GLN A 88 -0.24 -1.98 9.47
C GLN A 88 0.64 -1.93 10.73
N LEU A 89 1.87 -1.44 10.56
CA LEU A 89 2.85 -1.19 11.64
C LEU A 89 2.35 -0.15 12.64
N TRP A 90 1.52 0.79 12.17
CA TRP A 90 0.72 1.69 13.02
C TRP A 90 -0.77 1.45 12.75
N PRO A 91 -1.66 1.64 13.74
CA PRO A 91 -3.10 1.41 13.58
C PRO A 91 -3.75 2.22 12.46
N ASN A 92 -3.23 3.42 12.18
CA ASN A 92 -3.74 4.34 11.17
C ASN A 92 -2.86 4.45 9.93
N LEU A 93 -1.87 3.57 9.75
CA LEU A 93 -0.83 3.74 8.74
C LEU A 93 -1.40 3.81 7.32
N ALA A 94 -2.25 2.85 6.94
CA ALA A 94 -2.83 2.85 5.61
C ALA A 94 -3.75 4.07 5.36
N GLY A 95 -4.38 4.60 6.41
CA GLY A 95 -5.13 5.85 6.33
C GLY A 95 -4.23 7.06 6.10
N ALA A 96 -3.09 7.11 6.80
CA ALA A 96 -2.08 8.16 6.60
C ALA A 96 -1.51 8.12 5.16
N TYR A 97 -1.25 6.93 4.62
CA TYR A 97 -0.81 6.76 3.24
C TYR A 97 -1.87 7.21 2.23
N ALA A 98 -3.11 6.72 2.38
CA ALA A 98 -4.22 7.12 1.51
C ALA A 98 -4.46 8.64 1.55
N GLY A 99 -4.40 9.24 2.75
CA GLY A 99 -4.51 10.69 2.92
C GLY A 99 -3.38 11.45 2.21
N ARG A 100 -2.15 10.93 2.27
CA ARG A 100 -1.00 11.51 1.56
C ARG A 100 -1.19 11.48 0.04
N LEU A 101 -1.69 10.38 -0.51
CA LEU A 101 -1.97 10.26 -1.96
C LEU A 101 -3.10 11.19 -2.42
N CYS A 102 -4.06 11.49 -1.54
CA CYS A 102 -5.21 12.35 -1.78
C CYS A 102 -4.97 13.83 -1.40
N ASN A 103 -3.76 14.19 -0.97
CA ASN A 103 -3.46 15.56 -0.57
C ASN A 103 -3.59 16.52 -1.76
N ARG A 104 -4.35 17.62 -1.58
CA ARG A 104 -4.57 18.62 -2.65
C ARG A 104 -3.32 19.37 -3.08
N ALA A 105 -2.26 19.32 -2.27
CA ALA A 105 -0.95 19.91 -2.60
C ALA A 105 -0.13 19.07 -3.58
N VAL A 106 -0.58 17.84 -3.91
CA VAL A 106 0.11 16.94 -4.84
C VAL A 106 -0.78 16.59 -6.04
N SER A 107 -0.14 16.25 -7.14
CA SER A 107 -0.76 15.65 -8.32
C SER A 107 -0.64 14.13 -8.27
N ILE A 108 -1.37 13.46 -9.15
CA ILE A 108 -1.32 12.01 -9.34
C ILE A 108 0.06 11.49 -9.80
N ALA A 109 0.91 12.38 -10.33
CA ALA A 109 2.27 12.07 -10.79
C ALA A 109 3.33 12.33 -9.70
N ASP A 110 2.96 12.95 -8.58
CA ASP A 110 3.90 13.18 -7.49
C ASP A 110 4.07 11.88 -6.69
N SER A 111 5.33 11.49 -6.47
CA SER A 111 5.68 10.36 -5.64
C SER A 111 5.31 10.61 -4.17
N PRO A 112 4.80 9.58 -3.45
CA PRO A 112 4.62 9.69 -2.01
C PRO A 112 5.96 9.90 -1.26
N CYS A 113 7.11 9.55 -1.84
CA CYS A 113 8.45 9.84 -1.29
C CYS A 113 8.73 11.33 -1.07
N ARG A 114 7.97 12.22 -1.70
CA ARG A 114 8.27 13.66 -1.72
C ARG A 114 8.25 14.28 -0.32
N VAL A 115 9.43 14.49 0.25
CA VAL A 115 9.64 15.13 1.57
C VAL A 115 9.00 16.52 1.66
N LYS A 116 8.99 17.28 0.55
CA LYS A 116 8.39 18.63 0.47
C LYS A 116 6.89 18.66 0.76
N THR A 117 6.19 17.52 0.64
CA THR A 117 4.77 17.38 1.01
C THR A 117 4.57 17.41 2.54
N GLY A 118 5.66 17.36 3.32
CA GLY A 118 5.65 17.33 4.78
C GLY A 118 5.69 15.90 5.33
N ALA A 119 5.95 15.82 6.63
CA ALA A 119 5.95 14.58 7.39
C ALA A 119 4.52 14.01 7.55
N LEU A 120 4.43 12.70 7.79
CA LEU A 120 3.22 12.00 8.16
C LEU A 120 2.73 12.51 9.51
N VAL A 121 1.43 12.77 9.60
CA VAL A 121 0.79 13.35 10.79
C VAL A 121 0.08 12.26 11.58
N GLY A 122 0.30 12.24 12.89
CA GLY A 122 -0.53 11.48 13.83
C GLY A 122 -0.31 9.97 13.86
N LEU A 123 0.85 9.46 13.44
CA LEU A 123 1.18 8.03 13.58
C LEU A 123 1.43 7.63 15.05
N GLY A 124 1.97 8.53 15.87
CA GLY A 124 2.34 8.25 17.26
C GLY A 124 3.70 7.58 17.39
N ASN A 125 3.90 6.85 18.49
CA ASN A 125 5.18 6.20 18.81
C ASN A 125 5.51 5.09 17.84
N LYS A 126 6.80 4.84 17.61
CA LYS A 126 7.25 3.69 16.79
C LYS A 126 6.76 2.39 17.44
N PRO A 127 6.25 1.43 16.65
CA PRO A 127 5.89 0.12 17.18
C PRO A 127 7.14 -0.59 17.68
N VAL A 128 6.92 -1.54 18.59
CA VAL A 128 7.95 -2.43 19.15
C VAL A 128 7.60 -3.87 18.81
N ASP A 129 8.60 -4.73 18.76
CA ASP A 129 8.40 -6.17 18.62
C ASP A 129 8.14 -6.86 19.97
N LYS A 130 8.15 -8.20 19.97
CA LYS A 130 7.97 -9.01 21.19
C LYS A 130 9.02 -8.78 22.27
N ASP A 131 10.22 -8.35 21.89
CA ASP A 131 11.36 -8.12 22.80
C ASP A 131 11.44 -6.64 23.23
N GLY A 132 10.48 -5.81 22.80
CA GLY A 132 10.45 -4.39 23.10
C GLY A 132 11.39 -3.56 22.24
N ILE A 133 11.95 -4.14 21.17
CA ILE A 133 12.87 -3.45 20.26
C ILE A 133 12.04 -2.54 19.34
N PRO A 134 12.29 -1.21 19.34
CA PRO A 134 11.62 -0.30 18.44
C PRO A 134 11.91 -0.63 16.98
N LEU A 135 10.92 -0.43 16.11
CA LEU A 135 11.03 -0.65 14.66
C LEU A 135 12.30 -0.01 14.07
N PRO A 136 13.26 -0.83 13.59
CA PRO A 136 14.48 -0.32 12.98
C PRO A 136 14.22 0.07 11.53
N LEU A 137 15.03 1.01 11.03
CA LEU A 137 14.93 1.45 9.63
C LEU A 137 15.26 0.31 8.65
N ALA A 138 16.18 -0.58 9.03
CA ALA A 138 16.56 -1.75 8.24
C ALA A 138 15.37 -2.64 7.90
N THR A 139 14.45 -2.87 8.85
CA THR A 139 13.23 -3.65 8.60
C THR A 139 12.36 -3.00 7.53
N LEU A 140 12.22 -1.67 7.53
CA LEU A 140 11.46 -0.98 6.49
C LEU A 140 12.12 -1.09 5.12
N GLN A 141 13.45 -1.05 5.05
CA GLN A 141 14.19 -1.28 3.81
C GLN A 141 13.97 -2.70 3.29
N THR A 142 14.00 -3.71 4.17
CA THR A 142 13.68 -5.10 3.80
C THR A 142 12.26 -5.24 3.27
N LEU A 143 11.27 -4.60 3.93
CA LEU A 143 9.87 -4.66 3.48
C LEU A 143 9.67 -3.95 2.14
N GLU A 144 10.30 -2.80 1.93
CA GLU A 144 10.25 -2.06 0.66
C GLU A 144 10.81 -2.89 -0.51
N GLN A 145 11.95 -3.54 -0.30
CA GLN A 145 12.55 -4.47 -1.27
C GLN A 145 11.60 -5.64 -1.58
N ASN A 146 10.87 -6.10 -0.57
CA ASN A 146 9.79 -7.10 -0.72
C ASN A 146 8.48 -6.50 -1.25
N ARG A 147 8.52 -5.37 -1.96
CA ARG A 147 7.37 -4.75 -2.66
C ARG A 147 6.24 -4.28 -1.72
N TYR A 148 6.54 -3.97 -0.46
CA TYR A 148 5.61 -3.34 0.46
C TYR A 148 5.75 -1.81 0.44
N SER A 149 4.62 -1.11 0.53
CA SER A 149 4.59 0.34 0.66
C SER A 149 4.66 0.74 2.14
N VAL A 150 5.76 1.38 2.52
CA VAL A 150 6.12 1.61 3.93
C VAL A 150 6.54 3.06 4.19
N PRO A 151 6.47 3.52 5.46
CA PRO A 151 7.07 4.79 5.85
C PRO A 151 8.61 4.71 5.85
N MET A 152 9.25 5.88 5.91
CA MET A 152 10.70 6.06 5.93
C MET A 152 11.06 7.23 6.85
N TRP A 153 12.26 7.22 7.42
CA TRP A 153 12.87 8.38 8.06
C TRP A 153 14.35 8.45 7.75
N TYR A 154 14.93 9.63 7.89
CA TYR A 154 16.34 9.86 7.61
C TYR A 154 17.07 10.16 8.92
N PRO A 155 18.33 9.70 9.06
CA PRO A 155 19.23 10.24 10.06
C PRO A 155 19.31 11.77 9.90
N ASP A 156 19.34 12.49 11.02
CA ASP A 156 19.54 13.94 11.06
C ASP A 156 18.47 14.80 10.36
N TYR A 157 17.31 14.22 10.01
CA TYR A 157 16.18 14.96 9.45
C TYR A 157 14.87 14.55 10.11
N ASP A 158 14.30 15.48 10.86
CA ASP A 158 13.14 15.21 11.72
C ASP A 158 11.87 14.85 10.92
N GLY A 159 11.15 13.87 11.46
CA GLY A 159 9.85 13.45 10.97
C GLY A 159 9.83 12.05 10.36
N LEU A 160 8.61 11.55 10.16
CA LEU A 160 8.32 10.34 9.43
C LEU A 160 7.81 10.73 8.04
N TYR A 161 8.37 10.16 6.99
CA TYR A 161 7.98 10.36 5.60
C TYR A 161 7.50 9.02 5.01
N TRP A 162 7.18 9.01 3.72
CA TRP A 162 6.84 7.78 3.01
C TRP A 162 8.04 7.33 2.16
N ALA A 163 8.22 6.03 2.00
CA ALA A 163 9.09 5.46 0.98
C ALA A 163 8.35 5.40 -0.38
N ASP A 164 8.81 4.59 -1.32
CA ASP A 164 8.12 4.47 -2.60
C ASP A 164 6.76 3.79 -2.42
N GLY A 165 5.80 4.19 -3.25
CA GLY A 165 4.47 3.58 -3.28
C GLY A 165 4.48 2.23 -3.98
N ARG A 166 5.17 1.24 -3.41
CA ARG A 166 5.42 -0.05 -4.08
C ARG A 166 4.12 -0.80 -4.40
N THR A 167 4.08 -1.35 -5.61
CA THR A 167 3.01 -2.23 -6.09
C THR A 167 3.54 -3.66 -6.25
N LEU A 168 2.63 -4.63 -6.42
CA LEU A 168 2.99 -6.01 -6.74
C LEU A 168 3.24 -6.24 -8.25
N ASP A 169 3.71 -5.23 -8.97
CA ASP A 169 4.22 -5.43 -10.33
C ASP A 169 5.50 -6.30 -10.33
N VAL A 170 5.85 -6.83 -11.50
CA VAL A 170 7.07 -7.61 -11.69
C VAL A 170 8.32 -6.74 -11.65
N GLU A 171 9.46 -7.36 -11.40
CA GLU A 171 10.75 -6.68 -11.54
C GLU A 171 10.95 -6.21 -13.00
N GLY A 172 11.33 -4.94 -13.18
CA GLY A 172 11.41 -4.28 -14.50
C GLY A 172 10.08 -3.83 -15.10
N GLY A 173 8.95 -4.02 -14.41
CA GLY A 173 7.63 -3.58 -14.89
C GLY A 173 7.42 -2.05 -14.86
N ASP A 174 6.46 -1.56 -15.64
CA ASP A 174 6.16 -0.12 -15.75
C ASP A 174 5.48 0.47 -14.50
N TYR A 175 4.80 -0.38 -13.72
CA TYR A 175 3.90 0.02 -12.65
C TYR A 175 4.38 -0.38 -11.25
N GLN A 176 5.69 -0.62 -11.11
CA GLN A 176 6.36 -0.92 -9.84
C GLN A 176 6.11 0.08 -8.71
N VAL A 177 5.81 1.33 -9.07
CA VAL A 177 5.45 2.40 -8.14
C VAL A 177 4.10 3.01 -8.51
N ILE A 178 3.34 3.39 -7.50
CA ILE A 178 1.95 3.79 -7.64
C ILE A 178 1.78 5.05 -8.49
N GLU A 179 2.73 6.00 -8.45
CA GLU A 179 2.68 7.23 -9.24
C GLU A 179 2.60 6.97 -10.75
N ASN A 180 3.29 5.94 -11.25
CA ASN A 180 3.22 5.54 -12.66
C ASN A 180 1.83 5.00 -13.01
N LEU A 181 1.31 4.10 -12.16
CA LEU A 181 -0.02 3.49 -12.33
C LEU A 181 -1.13 4.55 -12.29
N ARG A 182 -1.04 5.52 -11.37
CA ARG A 182 -2.02 6.58 -11.18
C ARG A 182 -2.18 7.44 -12.42
N ILE A 183 -1.09 7.72 -13.14
CA ILE A 183 -1.11 8.44 -14.41
C ILE A 183 -1.88 7.64 -15.45
N ALA A 184 -1.51 6.39 -15.70
CA ALA A 184 -2.17 5.53 -16.68
C ALA A 184 -3.67 5.40 -16.39
N TYR A 185 -4.04 5.12 -15.13
CA TYR A 185 -5.44 4.96 -14.74
C TYR A 185 -6.23 6.27 -14.84
N LYS A 186 -5.61 7.43 -14.55
CA LYS A 186 -6.28 8.72 -14.74
C LYS A 186 -6.58 8.98 -16.22
N VAL A 187 -5.63 8.70 -17.11
CA VAL A 187 -5.83 8.82 -18.56
C VAL A 187 -6.97 7.90 -19.00
N ALA A 188 -6.94 6.63 -18.61
CA ALA A 188 -7.98 5.66 -18.98
C ALA A 188 -9.39 6.09 -18.54
N ARG A 189 -9.54 6.56 -17.29
CA ARG A 189 -10.82 7.09 -16.77
C ARG A 189 -11.30 8.31 -17.55
N ARG A 190 -10.40 9.24 -17.91
CA ARG A 190 -10.75 10.47 -18.65
C ARG A 190 -11.11 10.18 -20.11
N THR A 191 -10.35 9.30 -20.77
CA THR A 191 -10.58 8.90 -22.15
C THR A 191 -11.91 8.17 -22.31
N ARG A 192 -12.24 7.26 -21.38
CA ARG A 192 -13.53 6.54 -21.39
C ARG A 192 -14.74 7.48 -21.49
N ILE A 193 -14.78 8.54 -20.67
CA ILE A 193 -15.90 9.49 -20.67
C ILE A 193 -15.99 10.22 -22.02
N ARG A 194 -14.84 10.63 -22.58
CA ARG A 194 -14.79 11.28 -23.89
C ARG A 194 -15.20 10.34 -25.03
N ALA A 195 -14.86 9.06 -24.94
CA ALA A 195 -15.20 8.05 -25.94
C ALA A 195 -16.68 7.69 -25.94
N ILE A 196 -17.38 7.78 -24.79
CA ILE A 196 -18.84 7.57 -24.71
C ILE A 196 -19.62 8.73 -25.33
N ALA A 197 -19.10 9.95 -25.20
CA ALA A 197 -19.75 11.15 -25.73
C ALA A 197 -19.58 11.33 -27.25
N ARG A 198 -18.85 10.43 -27.92
CA ARG A 198 -18.66 10.40 -29.37
C ARG A 198 -19.45 9.24 -29.96
#